data_AF-A0A5J4QZN8-F1
#
_entry.id   AF-A0A5J4QZN8-F1
#
_cell.length_a   1.000
_cell.length_b   1.000
_cell.length_c   1.000
_cell.angle_alpha   90.00
_cell.angle_beta   90.00
_cell.angle_gamma   90.00
#
_symmetry.space_group_name_H-M   'P 1'
#
loop_
_entity.id
_entity.type
_entity.pdbx_description
1 polymer ?
#
loop_
_entity_poly.entity_id
_entity_poly.type
_entity_poly.pdbx_seq_one_letter_code
_entity_poly.pdbx_strand_id
1 'polypeptide(L)'
;MRNVAIIKPKNRIEWLEHRKSGIGSSEVASILGLNPYQTPYQLWRTKRELDAPKTETMPMKLGHLLEEAVSNLWAGETGREVIKSSAGDWLYMNKEKNFMRVSPDRTFWLSDQPKNNQNKGILECKTTQKPIDPDNLPKHWFCQRLLTASSNRCPNFMGMVSVLGASSSLFVRHS
;
A
#
# COMPACT_ATOMS: atom_id res chain seq x y z
N MET A 1 10.15 -14.55 -16.22
CA MET A 1 9.30 -14.98 -15.08
C MET A 1 9.36 -13.91 -14.00
N ARG A 2 8.22 -13.49 -13.40
CA ARG A 2 8.25 -12.47 -12.34
C ARG A 2 8.88 -13.05 -11.07
N ASN A 3 9.96 -12.41 -10.59
CA ASN A 3 10.75 -12.86 -9.45
C ASN A 3 10.18 -12.33 -8.12
N VAL A 4 8.93 -12.70 -7.80
CA VAL A 4 8.21 -12.25 -6.58
C VAL A 4 7.68 -13.47 -5.82
N ALA A 5 7.84 -13.48 -4.50
CA ALA A 5 7.22 -14.44 -3.60
C ALA A 5 6.03 -13.77 -2.88
N ILE A 6 4.90 -14.49 -2.77
CA ILE A 6 3.73 -14.02 -2.03
C ILE A 6 3.70 -14.75 -0.70
N ILE A 7 3.80 -14.00 0.39
CA ILE A 7 3.68 -14.48 1.76
C ILE A 7 2.27 -14.13 2.25
N LYS A 8 1.59 -15.12 2.81
CA LYS A 8 0.26 -14.97 3.42
C LYS A 8 0.35 -15.29 4.90
N PRO A 9 0.62 -14.29 5.75
CA PRO A 9 0.68 -14.48 7.19
C PRO A 9 -0.68 -14.93 7.73
N LYS A 10 -0.66 -15.76 8.78
CA LYS A 10 -1.86 -16.26 9.46
C LYS A 10 -2.51 -15.18 10.33
N ASN A 11 -1.70 -14.25 10.84
CA ASN A 11 -2.16 -13.18 11.73
C ASN A 11 -1.25 -11.94 11.66
N ARG A 12 -1.68 -10.88 12.32
CA ARG A 12 -0.98 -9.59 12.39
C ARG A 12 0.45 -9.70 12.96
N ILE A 13 0.67 -10.59 13.93
CA ILE A 13 1.98 -10.77 14.56
C ILE A 13 2.96 -11.34 13.54
N GLU A 14 2.58 -12.40 12.83
CA GLU A 14 3.41 -13.00 11.78
C GLU A 14 3.67 -12.00 10.64
N TRP A 15 2.67 -11.18 10.28
CA TRP A 15 2.86 -10.10 9.31
C TRP A 15 3.89 -9.07 9.78
N LEU A 16 3.84 -8.64 11.05
CA LEU A 16 4.81 -7.71 11.64
C LEU A 16 6.22 -8.30 11.63
N GLU A 17 6.39 -9.58 11.98
CA GLU A 17 7.69 -10.28 11.92
C GLU A 17 8.26 -10.30 10.50
N HIS A 18 7.43 -10.62 9.50
CA HIS A 18 7.87 -10.55 8.11
C HIS A 18 8.24 -9.13 7.67
N ARG A 19 7.66 -8.09 8.25
CA ARG A 19 8.02 -6.70 7.97
C ARG A 19 9.29 -6.23 8.66
N LYS A 20 9.71 -6.87 9.77
CA LYS A 20 11.00 -6.56 10.41
C LYS A 20 12.18 -6.91 9.52
N SER A 21 12.08 -8.01 8.77
CA SER A 21 13.15 -8.54 7.91
C SER A 21 13.30 -7.83 6.54
N GLY A 22 12.72 -6.64 6.38
CA GLY A 22 12.84 -5.86 5.15
C GLY A 22 12.35 -4.42 5.30
N ILE A 23 12.31 -3.72 4.17
CA ILE A 23 11.80 -2.36 4.01
C ILE A 23 10.44 -2.41 3.33
N GLY A 24 9.45 -1.86 4.02
CA GLY A 24 8.09 -1.67 3.55
C GLY A 24 7.96 -0.48 2.60
N SER A 25 6.96 -0.50 1.71
CA SER A 25 6.65 0.64 0.85
C SER A 25 6.38 1.94 1.64
N SER A 26 5.65 1.85 2.75
CA SER A 26 5.39 2.99 3.64
C SER A 26 6.64 3.54 4.36
N GLU A 27 7.74 2.79 4.39
CA GLU A 27 8.98 3.15 5.10
C GLU A 27 9.98 3.85 4.19
N VAL A 28 9.85 3.72 2.87
CA VAL A 28 10.76 4.36 1.89
C VAL A 28 10.74 5.86 2.01
N ALA A 29 9.59 6.46 2.27
CA ALA A 29 9.49 7.89 2.51
C ALA A 29 10.29 8.32 3.74
N SER A 30 10.31 7.50 4.81
CA SER A 30 11.13 7.78 6.00
C SER A 30 12.62 7.68 5.67
N ILE A 31 13.04 6.67 4.89
CA ILE A 31 14.44 6.51 4.44
C ILE A 31 14.91 7.73 3.64
N LEU A 32 14.06 8.25 2.76
CA LEU A 32 14.35 9.42 1.93
C LEU A 32 14.21 10.75 2.69
N GLY A 33 13.81 10.74 3.97
CA GLY A 33 13.57 11.97 4.74
C GLY A 33 12.34 12.76 4.30
N LEU A 34 11.42 12.13 3.56
CA LEU A 34 10.20 12.74 3.01
C LEU A 34 8.95 12.44 3.85
N ASN A 35 9.07 11.63 4.90
CA ASN A 35 7.98 11.31 5.81
C ASN A 35 7.88 12.34 6.95
N PRO A 36 6.77 13.09 7.07
CA PRO A 36 6.61 14.08 8.14
C PRO A 36 6.40 13.46 9.53
N TYR A 37 6.15 12.15 9.63
CA TYR A 37 5.81 11.47 10.87
C TYR A 37 6.94 10.60 11.43
N GLN A 38 8.00 10.35 10.65
CA GLN A 38 9.10 9.47 11.07
C GLN A 38 10.39 9.82 10.33
N THR A 39 11.44 10.07 11.11
CA THR A 39 12.80 10.30 10.58
C THR A 39 13.50 8.99 10.18
N PRO A 40 14.53 9.03 9.32
CA PRO A 40 15.35 7.86 9.02
C PRO A 40 15.94 7.20 10.28
N TYR A 41 16.36 8.01 11.26
CA TYR A 41 16.93 7.52 12.51
C TYR A 41 15.89 6.79 13.37
N GLN A 42 14.67 7.33 13.51
CA GLN A 42 13.57 6.65 14.23
C GLN A 42 13.18 5.33 13.55
N LEU A 43 13.17 5.30 12.20
CA LEU A 43 12.95 4.05 11.46
C LEU A 43 14.06 3.03 11.77
N TRP A 44 15.33 3.45 11.74
CA TRP A 44 16.47 2.58 12.06
C TRP A 44 16.35 2.01 13.48
N ARG A 45 16.03 2.83 14.48
CA ARG A 45 15.82 2.36 15.87
C ARG A 45 14.69 1.33 15.96
N THR A 46 13.58 1.59 15.27
CA THR A 46 12.44 0.64 15.20
C THR A 46 12.88 -0.69 14.58
N LYS A 47 13.64 -0.66 13.48
CA LYS A 47 14.15 -1.87 12.79
C LYS A 47 15.19 -2.63 13.61
N ARG A 48 15.88 -1.95 14.52
CA ARG A 48 16.82 -2.52 15.48
C ARG A 48 16.16 -2.94 16.79
N GLU A 49 14.83 -2.83 16.89
CA GLU A 49 14.06 -3.17 18.09
C GLU A 49 14.55 -2.44 19.35
N LEU A 50 15.10 -1.22 19.16
CA LEU A 50 15.61 -0.37 20.24
C LEU A 50 14.51 0.46 20.90
N ASP A 51 13.35 0.55 20.25
CA ASP A 51 12.17 1.29 20.72
C ASP A 51 11.00 0.31 20.88
N ALA A 52 10.05 0.65 21.75
CA ALA A 52 8.84 -0.13 21.93
C ALA A 52 8.01 -0.22 20.62
N PRO A 53 7.24 -1.30 20.41
CA PRO A 53 6.37 -1.41 19.26
C PRO A 53 5.44 -0.21 19.13
N LYS A 54 5.35 0.34 17.91
CA LYS A 54 4.50 1.50 17.64
C LYS A 54 3.04 1.14 17.89
N THR A 55 2.40 1.85 18.81
CA THR A 55 0.95 1.72 19.03
C THR A 55 0.19 2.31 17.84
N GLU A 56 -0.86 1.62 17.40
CA GLU A 56 -1.73 2.14 16.35
C GLU A 56 -2.47 3.39 16.80
N THR A 57 -2.30 4.47 16.04
CA THR A 57 -3.03 5.73 16.26
C THR A 57 -4.47 5.61 15.74
N MET A 58 -5.38 6.48 16.20
CA MET A 58 -6.77 6.50 15.72
C MET A 58 -6.88 6.65 14.18
N PRO A 59 -6.09 7.50 13.50
CA PRO A 59 -6.08 7.55 12.03
C PRO A 59 -5.69 6.23 11.37
N MET A 60 -4.74 5.48 11.95
CA MET A 60 -4.36 4.16 11.42
C MET A 60 -5.50 3.15 11.55
N LYS A 61 -6.15 3.11 12.73
CA LYS A 61 -7.30 2.24 12.98
C LYS A 61 -8.48 2.54 12.05
N LEU A 62 -8.80 3.83 11.87
CA LEU A 62 -9.85 4.27 10.95
C LEU A 62 -9.50 3.95 9.49
N GLY A 63 -8.23 4.09 9.11
CA GLY A 63 -7.75 3.70 7.78
C GLY A 63 -8.05 2.24 7.46
N HIS A 64 -7.68 1.31 8.36
CA HIS A 64 -7.97 -0.12 8.18
C HIS A 64 -9.48 -0.40 8.11
N LEU A 65 -10.28 0.22 8.98
CA LEU A 65 -11.74 0.02 9.00
C LEU A 65 -12.40 0.51 7.71
N LEU A 66 -11.95 1.65 7.19
CA LEU A 66 -12.55 2.29 6.02
C LEU A 66 -12.02 1.75 4.69
N GLU A 67 -10.96 0.95 4.71
CA GLU A 67 -10.32 0.40 3.50
C GLU A 67 -11.30 -0.36 2.59
N GLU A 68 -12.20 -1.15 3.18
CA GLU A 68 -13.24 -1.86 2.42
C GLU A 68 -14.22 -0.87 1.76
N ALA A 69 -14.74 0.10 2.51
CA ALA A 69 -15.65 1.11 2.00
C ALA A 69 -15.03 1.93 0.86
N VAL A 70 -13.77 2.36 1.05
CA VAL A 70 -12.98 3.08 0.05
C VAL A 70 -12.80 2.24 -1.22
N SER A 71 -12.49 0.95 -1.07
CA SER A 71 -12.30 0.04 -2.21
C SER A 71 -13.60 -0.23 -2.98
N ASN A 72 -14.73 -0.32 -2.29
CA ASN A 72 -16.04 -0.52 -2.90
C ASN A 72 -16.50 0.73 -3.66
N LEU A 73 -16.27 1.92 -3.11
CA LEU A 73 -16.55 3.19 -3.80
C LEU A 73 -15.76 3.27 -5.11
N TRP A 74 -14.45 2.98 -5.06
CA TRP A 74 -13.62 2.92 -6.25
C TRP A 74 -14.09 1.89 -7.28
N ALA A 75 -14.51 0.71 -6.85
CA ALA A 75 -15.02 -0.33 -7.73
C ALA A 75 -16.29 0.15 -8.46
N GLY A 76 -17.22 0.78 -7.72
CA GLY A 76 -18.46 1.34 -8.27
C GLY A 76 -18.23 2.45 -9.28
N GLU A 77 -17.31 3.38 -9.00
CA GLU A 77 -17.03 4.52 -9.89
C GLU A 77 -16.21 4.13 -11.13
N THR A 78 -15.29 3.17 -11.00
CA THR A 78 -14.42 2.77 -12.12
C THR A 78 -14.96 1.59 -12.93
N GLY A 79 -15.98 0.90 -12.44
CA GLY A 79 -16.49 -0.35 -13.00
C GLY A 79 -15.51 -1.53 -12.89
N ARG A 80 -14.45 -1.41 -12.08
CA ARG A 80 -13.42 -2.44 -11.94
C ARG A 80 -13.72 -3.41 -10.79
N GLU A 81 -13.36 -4.67 -11.00
CA GLU A 81 -13.59 -5.73 -10.00
C GLU A 81 -12.41 -5.84 -9.03
N VAL A 82 -12.63 -5.41 -7.78
CA VAL A 82 -11.69 -5.61 -6.66
C VAL A 82 -11.71 -7.08 -6.22
N ILE A 83 -10.52 -7.64 -6.00
CA ILE A 83 -10.33 -9.03 -5.60
C ILE A 83 -10.60 -9.16 -4.11
N LYS A 84 -11.74 -9.76 -3.73
CA LYS A 84 -12.13 -9.93 -2.30
C LYS A 84 -11.06 -10.61 -1.45
N SER A 85 -10.37 -11.62 -1.98
CA SER A 85 -9.32 -12.33 -1.25
C SER A 85 -8.06 -11.49 -1.01
N SER A 86 -7.91 -10.34 -1.67
CA SER A 86 -6.80 -9.41 -1.42
C SER A 86 -6.95 -8.57 -0.16
N ALA A 87 -8.04 -8.76 0.60
CA ALA A 87 -8.26 -8.05 1.85
C ALA A 87 -7.39 -8.50 3.03
N GLY A 88 -6.54 -9.51 2.83
CA GLY A 88 -5.59 -9.95 3.83
C GLY A 88 -4.30 -9.16 3.80
N ASP A 89 -3.57 -9.23 4.91
CA ASP A 89 -2.22 -8.69 5.13
C ASP A 89 -1.16 -9.43 4.26
N TRP A 90 -1.30 -9.41 2.93
CA TRP A 90 -0.40 -10.14 2.02
C TRP A 90 0.89 -9.35 1.83
N LEU A 91 2.01 -10.08 1.78
CA LEU A 91 3.33 -9.50 1.53
C LEU A 91 3.89 -10.04 0.22
N TYR A 92 4.23 -9.13 -0.67
CA TYR A 92 4.94 -9.41 -1.91
C TYR A 92 6.41 -9.08 -1.69
N MET A 93 7.26 -10.10 -1.78
CA MET A 93 8.70 -9.98 -1.59
C MET A 93 9.41 -10.15 -2.93
N ASN A 94 10.27 -9.20 -3.28
CA ASN A 94 11.12 -9.34 -4.45
C ASN A 94 12.22 -10.38 -4.15
N LYS A 95 12.35 -11.41 -4.99
CA LYS A 95 13.31 -12.51 -4.76
C LYS A 95 14.77 -12.12 -5.05
N GLU A 96 15.02 -11.16 -5.96
CA GLU A 96 16.36 -10.60 -6.20
C GLU A 96 16.75 -9.60 -5.11
N LYS A 97 15.77 -8.80 -4.66
CA LYS A 97 15.92 -7.77 -3.64
C LYS A 97 15.07 -8.15 -2.43
N ASN A 98 15.50 -9.19 -1.71
CA ASN A 98 14.78 -9.81 -0.58
C ASN A 98 14.43 -8.85 0.57
N PHE A 99 15.13 -7.71 0.66
CA PHE A 99 14.80 -6.64 1.59
C PHE A 99 13.55 -5.86 1.17
N MET A 100 13.16 -5.83 -0.11
CA MET A 100 11.96 -5.10 -0.56
C MET A 100 10.71 -5.95 -0.36
N ARG A 101 9.80 -5.44 0.48
CA ARG A 101 8.55 -6.11 0.84
C ARG A 101 7.41 -5.11 0.74
N VAL A 102 6.34 -5.46 0.05
CA VAL A 102 5.20 -4.55 -0.14
C VAL A 102 3.90 -5.25 0.21
N SER A 103 3.02 -4.52 0.87
CA SER A 103 1.69 -4.98 1.27
C SER A 103 0.70 -3.98 0.65
N PRO A 104 0.15 -4.28 -0.54
CA PRO A 104 -0.87 -3.43 -1.13
C PRO A 104 -2.18 -3.58 -0.37
N ASP A 105 -2.93 -2.49 -0.22
CA ASP A 105 -4.21 -2.49 0.50
C ASP A 105 -5.23 -3.40 -0.22
N ARG A 106 -5.32 -3.29 -1.55
CA ARG A 106 -6.19 -4.14 -2.38
C ARG A 106 -5.53 -4.44 -3.73
N THR A 107 -6.03 -5.48 -4.39
CA THR A 107 -5.75 -5.74 -5.81
C THR A 107 -7.06 -5.88 -6.59
N PHE A 108 -7.04 -5.60 -7.88
CA PHE A 108 -8.21 -5.69 -8.76
C PHE A 108 -7.84 -6.31 -10.11
N TRP A 109 -8.84 -6.76 -10.86
CA TRP A 109 -8.64 -7.29 -12.21
C TRP A 109 -8.52 -6.19 -13.25
N LEU A 110 -7.50 -6.29 -14.11
CA LEU A 110 -7.41 -5.42 -15.27
C LEU A 110 -8.52 -5.77 -16.27
N SER A 111 -9.20 -4.74 -16.80
CA SER A 111 -10.15 -4.89 -17.90
C SER A 111 -9.47 -5.52 -19.11
N ASP A 112 -10.24 -6.33 -19.86
CA ASP A 112 -9.83 -6.90 -21.14
C ASP A 112 -8.58 -7.80 -21.09
N GLN A 113 -8.27 -8.33 -19.91
CA GLN A 113 -7.15 -9.25 -19.67
C GLN A 113 -7.64 -10.51 -18.95
N PRO A 114 -7.05 -11.69 -19.22
CA PRO A 114 -7.42 -12.91 -18.52
C PRO A 114 -7.13 -12.78 -17.03
N LYS A 115 -8.08 -13.19 -16.18
CA LYS A 115 -7.96 -13.14 -14.72
C LYS A 115 -6.92 -14.13 -14.22
N ASN A 116 -5.71 -13.65 -13.99
CA ASN A 116 -4.60 -14.44 -13.44
C ASN A 116 -3.68 -13.57 -12.57
N ASN A 117 -2.75 -14.19 -11.84
CA ASN A 117 -1.82 -13.44 -10.98
C ASN A 117 -0.94 -12.44 -11.75
N GLN A 118 -0.81 -12.59 -13.07
CA GLN A 118 -0.05 -11.68 -13.91
C GLN A 118 -0.82 -10.40 -14.25
N ASN A 119 -2.16 -10.45 -14.25
CA ASN A 119 -3.05 -9.41 -14.74
C ASN A 119 -3.87 -8.77 -13.61
N LYS A 120 -3.17 -8.45 -12.51
CA LYS A 120 -3.72 -7.73 -11.37
C LYS A 120 -3.17 -6.31 -11.33
N GLY A 121 -4.05 -5.35 -11.13
CA GLY A 121 -3.67 -4.02 -10.68
C GLY A 121 -3.62 -3.94 -9.17
N ILE A 122 -2.96 -2.90 -8.67
CA ILE A 122 -2.82 -2.60 -7.25
C ILE A 122 -3.62 -1.35 -6.94
N LEU A 123 -4.36 -1.40 -5.84
CA LEU A 123 -5.16 -0.31 -5.31
C LEU A 123 -4.62 0.06 -3.93
N GLU A 124 -4.20 1.32 -3.79
CA GLU A 124 -3.78 1.92 -2.54
C GLU A 124 -4.90 2.83 -2.02
N CYS A 125 -5.42 2.53 -0.84
CA CYS A 125 -6.49 3.26 -0.20
C CYS A 125 -5.92 4.23 0.84
N LYS A 126 -6.42 5.46 0.83
CA LYS A 126 -6.10 6.50 1.81
C LYS A 126 -7.39 7.19 2.23
N THR A 127 -7.45 7.53 3.51
CA THR A 127 -8.53 8.35 4.07
C THR A 127 -7.89 9.58 4.69
N THR A 128 -8.30 10.76 4.26
CA THR A 128 -7.74 12.03 4.73
C THR A 128 -8.81 13.10 4.74
N GLN A 129 -8.69 14.05 5.66
CA GLN A 129 -9.52 15.25 5.66
C GLN A 129 -8.84 16.42 4.92
N LYS A 130 -7.56 16.28 4.57
CA LYS A 130 -6.80 17.32 3.87
C LYS A 130 -7.14 17.28 2.38
N PRO A 131 -7.40 18.43 1.74
CA PRO A 131 -7.53 18.49 0.29
C PRO A 131 -6.26 17.98 -0.38
N ILE A 132 -6.41 17.17 -1.43
CA ILE A 132 -5.31 16.58 -2.17
C ILE A 132 -5.40 17.08 -3.62
N ASP A 133 -4.29 17.61 -4.11
CA ASP A 133 -4.09 17.89 -5.52
C ASP A 133 -3.70 16.58 -6.23
N PRO A 134 -4.48 16.10 -7.22
CA PRO A 134 -4.16 14.87 -7.96
C PRO A 134 -2.82 14.93 -8.68
N ASP A 135 -2.37 16.11 -9.09
CA ASP A 135 -1.12 16.30 -9.83
C ASP A 135 0.08 16.54 -8.90
N ASN A 136 -0.18 16.84 -7.62
CA ASN A 136 0.83 17.09 -6.61
C ASN A 136 0.57 16.30 -5.32
N LEU A 137 0.68 14.98 -5.44
CA LEU A 137 0.51 14.09 -4.31
C LEU A 137 1.54 14.33 -3.20
N PRO A 138 1.17 14.15 -1.92
CA PRO A 138 2.13 14.15 -0.82
C PRO A 138 3.31 13.21 -1.13
N LYS A 139 4.53 13.74 -1.07
CA LYS A 139 5.75 13.03 -1.48
C LYS A 139 5.89 11.63 -0.85
N HIS A 140 5.49 11.48 0.41
CA HIS A 140 5.53 10.20 1.10
C HIS A 140 4.57 9.15 0.51
N TRP A 141 3.39 9.54 0.03
CA TRP A 141 2.48 8.64 -0.69
C TRP A 141 3.03 8.28 -2.07
N PHE A 142 3.63 9.25 -2.76
CA PHE A 142 4.28 9.02 -4.04
C PHE A 142 5.44 8.00 -3.91
N CYS A 143 6.30 8.15 -2.90
CA CYS A 143 7.38 7.19 -2.62
C CYS A 143 6.85 5.78 -2.33
N GLN A 144 5.78 5.68 -1.53
CA GLN A 144 5.14 4.41 -1.23
C GLN A 144 4.65 3.73 -2.51
N ARG A 145 4.00 4.49 -3.40
CA ARG A 145 3.51 4.03 -4.70
C ARG A 145 4.63 3.46 -5.57
N LEU A 146 5.75 4.19 -5.69
CA LEU A 146 6.88 3.78 -6.50
C LEU A 146 7.50 2.45 -6.03
N LEU A 147 7.63 2.23 -4.72
CA LEU A 147 8.15 0.94 -4.23
C LEU A 147 7.15 -0.20 -4.48
N THR A 148 5.86 0.04 -4.23
CA THR A 148 4.81 -0.95 -4.46
C THR A 148 4.75 -1.39 -5.93
N ALA A 149 4.88 -0.45 -6.88
CA ALA A 149 4.94 -0.74 -8.31
C ALA A 149 6.22 -1.50 -8.70
N SER A 150 7.39 -1.04 -8.24
CA SER A 150 8.69 -1.63 -8.60
C SER A 150 8.89 -3.04 -8.03
N SER A 151 8.34 -3.32 -6.85
CA SER A 151 8.44 -4.64 -6.21
C SER A 151 7.56 -5.68 -6.88
N ASN A 152 6.43 -5.28 -7.46
CA ASN A 152 5.46 -6.20 -8.04
C ASN A 152 5.63 -6.45 -9.55
N ARG A 153 6.45 -5.65 -10.26
CA ARG A 153 6.56 -5.69 -11.74
C ARG A 153 5.19 -5.87 -12.41
N CYS A 154 4.14 -5.28 -11.82
CA CYS A 154 2.85 -5.12 -12.47
C CYS A 154 2.97 -3.85 -13.31
N PRO A 155 3.01 -3.95 -14.65
CA PRO A 155 3.11 -2.76 -15.50
C PRO A 155 1.90 -1.82 -15.33
N ASN A 156 0.80 -2.33 -14.77
CA ASN A 156 -0.46 -1.62 -14.64
C ASN A 156 -0.77 -1.35 -13.15
N PHE A 157 -0.09 -0.37 -12.56
CA PHE A 157 -0.50 0.21 -11.28
C PHE A 157 -1.63 1.21 -11.54
N MET A 158 -2.83 0.99 -11.00
CA MET A 158 -3.92 1.95 -11.20
C MET A 158 -4.82 2.06 -9.98
N GLY A 159 -4.66 3.15 -9.23
CA GLY A 159 -5.60 3.56 -8.19
C GLY A 159 -4.90 3.91 -6.89
N MET A 160 -4.79 5.21 -6.63
CA MET A 160 -4.79 5.71 -5.27
C MET A 160 -6.16 6.33 -5.02
N VAL A 161 -6.85 5.88 -3.97
CA VAL A 161 -8.18 6.37 -3.62
C VAL A 161 -8.06 7.15 -2.34
N SER A 162 -8.43 8.43 -2.39
CA SER A 162 -8.51 9.28 -1.21
C SER A 162 -9.97 9.60 -0.91
N VAL A 163 -10.49 9.15 0.24
CA VAL A 163 -11.82 9.58 0.70
C VAL A 163 -11.67 10.83 1.57
N LEU A 164 -12.17 11.95 1.06
CA LEU A 164 -12.35 13.21 1.79
C LEU A 164 -13.68 13.18 2.54
N GLY A 165 -13.71 13.76 3.74
CA GLY A 165 -14.93 13.87 4.53
C GLY A 165 -16.10 14.44 3.71
N ALA A 166 -17.16 13.64 3.61
CA ALA A 166 -18.52 13.98 3.19
C ALA A 166 -18.79 14.58 1.79
N SER A 167 -17.83 14.94 0.94
CA SER A 167 -18.19 15.62 -0.33
C SER A 167 -17.39 15.29 -1.60
N SER A 168 -16.30 14.51 -1.57
CA SER A 168 -15.61 14.14 -2.83
C SER A 168 -14.64 12.96 -2.69
N SER A 169 -14.69 12.02 -3.64
CA SER A 169 -13.67 10.99 -3.86
C SER A 169 -12.64 11.47 -4.89
N LEU A 170 -11.34 11.27 -4.63
CA LEU A 170 -10.28 11.56 -5.60
C LEU A 170 -9.62 10.27 -6.09
N PHE A 171 -9.55 10.13 -7.42
CA PHE A 171 -8.96 8.97 -8.09
C PHE A 171 -7.76 9.39 -8.92
N VAL A 172 -6.56 9.06 -8.44
CA VAL A 172 -5.34 9.32 -9.21
C VAL A 172 -5.01 8.12 -10.07
N ARG A 173 -5.12 8.31 -11.39
CA ARG A 173 -4.61 7.39 -12.42
C ARG A 173 -3.32 7.98 -12.97
N HIS A 174 -2.29 7.17 -13.15
CA HIS A 174 -1.13 7.52 -13.96
C HIS A 174 -0.91 6.36 -14.93
N SER A 175 -0.97 6.68 -16.21
CA SER A 175 -0.70 5.81 -17.35
C SER A 175 0.72 5.28 -17.36
#